data_AF-A0A671S811-F1
#
_entry.id   AF-A0A671S811-F1
#
_cell.length_a   1.000
_cell.length_b   1.000
_cell.length_c   1.000
_cell.angle_alpha   90.00
_cell.angle_beta   90.00
_cell.angle_gamma   90.00
#
_symmetry.space_group_name_H-M   'P 1'
#
loop_
_entity.id
_entity.type
_entity.pdbx_description
1 polymer ?
#
loop_
_entity_poly.entity_id
_entity_poly.type
_entity_poly.pdbx_seq_one_letter_code
_entity_poly.pdbx_strand_id
1 'polypeptide(L)'
;TDKTTCSEGRPSKQLQNTNCYSPNALAPVSKSCNGLESCEVFATHTVFTDPCFGIYKYLAISYFCLPPGVRSSLVCEHETSALNCDDGTVIRIHSANYGRTDSSTCSTGRPASQLAKTDCYALNSQTVVTSGCEGKKSCSILASNSVFSDPCVGTFKYLYISYSCVSKCKCDYTEQ
;
A
#
# COMPACT_ATOMS: atom_id res chain seq x y z
N THR A 1 27.90 0.19 4.12
CA THR A 1 28.18 1.24 5.12
C THR A 1 29.22 2.18 4.54
N ASP A 2 29.44 3.35 5.13
CA ASP A 2 30.37 4.38 4.66
C ASP A 2 31.22 4.92 5.82
N LYS A 3 32.28 5.68 5.50
CA LYS A 3 33.24 6.17 6.49
C LYS A 3 32.86 7.52 7.11
N THR A 4 31.78 8.14 6.64
CA THR A 4 31.41 9.53 6.92
C THR A 4 30.23 9.63 7.88
N THR A 5 29.24 8.76 7.75
CA THR A 5 28.05 8.69 8.60
C THR A 5 28.44 8.35 10.04
N CYS A 6 28.05 9.21 11.00
CA CYS A 6 28.36 9.07 12.42
C CYS A 6 29.87 8.90 12.75
N SER A 7 30.75 9.59 12.01
CA SER A 7 32.22 9.45 12.11
C SER A 7 32.89 10.41 13.10
N GLU A 8 32.20 11.45 13.57
CA GLU A 8 32.77 12.49 14.42
C GLU A 8 33.31 11.92 15.75
N GLY A 9 34.55 12.29 16.09
CA GLY A 9 35.23 11.81 17.31
C GLY A 9 35.61 10.32 17.30
N ARG A 10 35.40 9.59 16.19
CA ARG A 10 35.70 8.16 16.11
C ARG A 10 37.13 7.89 15.59
N PRO A 11 37.87 6.96 16.21
CA PRO A 11 39.16 6.53 15.69
C PRO A 11 39.05 5.97 14.27
N SER A 12 39.97 6.37 13.38
CA SER A 12 39.99 5.93 11.98
C SER A 12 39.89 4.40 11.81
N LYS A 13 40.52 3.63 12.70
CA LYS A 13 40.46 2.15 12.70
C LYS A 13 39.04 1.59 12.80
N GLN A 14 38.14 2.28 13.51
CA GLN A 14 36.74 1.88 13.68
C GLN A 14 35.87 2.19 12.46
N LEU A 15 36.37 2.97 11.50
CA LEU A 15 35.64 3.43 10.31
C LEU A 15 36.12 2.76 9.02
N GLN A 16 37.15 1.91 9.07
CA GLN A 16 37.75 1.35 7.85
C GLN A 16 36.85 0.32 7.16
N ASN A 17 36.06 -0.45 7.91
CA ASN A 17 35.23 -1.51 7.36
C ASN A 17 33.87 -0.98 6.87
N THR A 18 33.75 -0.75 5.56
CA THR A 18 32.51 -0.34 4.89
C THR A 18 31.65 -1.51 4.39
N ASN A 19 32.12 -2.75 4.59
CA ASN A 19 31.41 -4.00 4.26
C ASN A 19 30.74 -4.61 5.50
N CYS A 20 30.49 -3.80 6.53
CA CYS A 20 29.77 -4.22 7.71
C CYS A 20 28.27 -3.95 7.55
N TYR A 21 27.47 -5.01 7.42
CA TYR A 21 26.01 -4.93 7.32
C TYR A 21 25.35 -6.09 8.08
N SER A 22 24.18 -5.84 8.66
CA SER A 22 23.37 -6.87 9.33
C SER A 22 22.21 -7.29 8.42
N PRO A 23 22.15 -8.55 7.96
CA PRO A 23 21.10 -9.00 7.03
C PRO A 23 19.71 -9.02 7.67
N ASN A 24 19.63 -9.06 9.01
CA ASN A 24 18.38 -9.16 9.75
C ASN A 24 17.92 -7.83 10.35
N ALA A 25 18.54 -6.71 9.98
CA ALA A 25 18.21 -5.39 10.52
C ALA A 25 16.77 -4.93 10.19
N LEU A 26 16.16 -5.48 9.13
CA LEU A 26 14.79 -5.13 8.76
C LEU A 26 13.76 -5.58 9.82
N ALA A 27 13.90 -6.79 10.38
CA ALA A 27 12.86 -7.37 11.23
C ALA A 27 12.59 -6.58 12.53
N PRO A 28 13.61 -6.14 13.29
CA PRO A 28 13.39 -5.27 14.47
C PRO A 28 12.76 -3.94 14.09
N VAL A 29 13.21 -3.30 13.00
CA VAL A 29 12.69 -2.00 12.54
C VAL A 29 11.24 -2.13 12.09
N SER A 30 10.92 -3.13 11.26
CA SER A 30 9.56 -3.36 10.77
C SER A 30 8.59 -3.67 11.90
N LYS A 31 9.03 -4.45 12.89
CA LYS A 31 8.20 -4.79 14.06
C LYS A 31 7.89 -3.55 14.92
N SER A 32 8.85 -2.65 15.05
CA SER A 32 8.70 -1.44 15.87
C SER A 32 8.03 -0.28 15.16
N CYS A 33 8.04 -0.21 13.82
CA CYS A 33 7.65 1.00 13.07
C CYS A 33 6.52 0.82 12.06
N ASN A 34 6.29 -0.38 11.52
CA ASN A 34 5.29 -0.53 10.47
C ASN A 34 3.88 -0.27 11.02
N GLY A 35 3.12 0.58 10.33
CA GLY A 35 1.74 0.90 10.68
C GLY A 35 1.58 1.92 11.80
N LEU A 36 2.67 2.49 12.32
CA LEU A 36 2.61 3.56 13.30
C LEU A 36 2.87 4.93 12.64
N GLU A 37 2.24 5.98 13.19
CA GLU A 37 2.50 7.37 12.79
C GLU A 37 3.86 7.88 13.33
N SER A 38 4.35 7.27 14.41
CA SER A 38 5.65 7.56 15.02
C SER A 38 6.18 6.30 15.72
N CYS A 39 7.49 6.09 15.68
CA CYS A 39 8.18 5.00 16.36
C CYS A 39 9.58 5.42 16.80
N GLU A 40 10.13 4.71 17.79
CA GLU A 40 11.52 4.84 18.22
C GLU A 40 12.27 3.51 18.05
N VAL A 41 13.49 3.58 17.53
CA VAL A 41 14.37 2.42 17.38
C VAL A 41 15.76 2.77 17.91
N PHE A 42 16.20 2.04 18.93
CA PHE A 42 17.54 2.21 19.50
C PHE A 42 18.54 1.32 18.74
N ALA A 43 19.57 1.93 18.14
CA ALA A 43 20.63 1.25 17.42
C ALA A 43 21.66 0.61 18.38
N THR A 44 21.23 -0.37 19.15
CA THR A 44 22.04 -1.06 20.17
C THR A 44 22.32 -2.51 19.78
N HIS A 45 23.33 -3.11 20.42
CA HIS A 45 23.68 -4.53 20.25
C HIS A 45 22.60 -5.50 20.79
N THR A 46 21.68 -4.99 21.61
CA THR A 46 20.55 -5.77 22.16
C THR A 46 19.39 -5.86 21.18
N VAL A 47 19.20 -4.83 20.33
CA VAL A 47 18.17 -4.80 19.28
C VAL A 47 18.71 -5.40 17.98
N PHE A 48 19.98 -5.13 17.67
CA PHE A 48 20.66 -5.58 16.47
C PHE A 48 21.89 -6.41 16.87
N THR A 49 21.94 -7.67 16.45
CA THR A 49 23.16 -8.49 16.61
C THR A 49 24.37 -7.78 16.00
N ASP A 50 25.50 -7.74 16.71
CA ASP A 50 26.71 -7.07 16.23
C ASP A 50 27.25 -7.77 14.96
N PRO A 51 27.17 -7.15 13.78
CA PRO A 51 27.65 -7.72 12.52
C PRO A 51 29.17 -7.63 12.34
N CYS A 52 29.86 -6.78 13.10
CA CYS A 52 31.29 -6.53 12.94
C CYS A 52 31.90 -5.95 14.23
N PHE A 53 32.48 -6.84 15.04
CA PHE A 53 33.10 -6.47 16.31
C PHE A 53 34.22 -5.42 16.13
N GLY A 54 34.29 -4.44 17.03
CA GLY A 54 35.32 -3.40 17.03
C GLY A 54 35.17 -2.29 15.99
N ILE A 55 34.19 -2.40 15.09
CA ILE A 55 33.84 -1.38 14.10
C ILE A 55 32.66 -0.57 14.62
N TYR A 56 32.73 0.75 14.42
CA TYR A 56 31.62 1.63 14.79
C TYR A 56 30.49 1.50 13.77
N LYS A 57 29.26 1.43 14.27
CA LYS A 57 28.08 1.08 13.48
C LYS A 57 27.06 2.20 13.57
N TYR A 58 26.21 2.26 12.56
CA TYR A 58 25.05 3.15 12.51
C TYR A 58 23.88 2.39 11.91
N LEU A 59 22.66 2.84 12.23
CA LEU A 59 21.43 2.34 11.64
C LEU A 59 20.98 3.34 10.58
N ALA A 60 20.92 2.90 9.33
CA ALA A 60 20.32 3.67 8.24
C ALA A 60 18.96 3.04 7.91
N ILE A 61 17.91 3.85 7.92
CA ILE A 61 16.53 3.43 7.63
C ILE A 61 16.03 4.21 6.43
N SER A 62 15.46 3.50 5.47
CA SER A 62 14.62 4.09 4.43
C SER A 62 13.19 3.62 4.68
N TYR A 63 12.25 4.56 4.72
CA TYR A 63 10.83 4.28 4.95
C TYR A 63 9.97 5.13 4.02
N PHE A 64 8.71 4.76 3.90
CA PHE A 64 7.68 5.56 3.26
C PHE A 64 6.46 5.60 4.16
N CYS A 65 5.80 6.74 4.22
CA CYS A 65 4.47 6.83 4.83
C CYS A 65 3.46 6.39 3.77
N LEU A 66 2.71 5.33 4.08
CA LEU A 66 1.45 5.12 3.37
C LEU A 66 0.47 6.20 3.85
N PRO A 67 -0.28 6.87 2.95
CA PRO A 67 -1.26 7.86 3.38
C PRO A 67 -2.26 7.21 4.35
N PRO A 68 -2.45 7.76 5.56
CA PRO A 68 -3.44 7.25 6.50
C PRO A 68 -4.83 7.24 5.84
N GLY A 69 -5.59 6.18 6.06
CA GLY A 69 -6.98 6.10 5.59
C GLY A 69 -7.16 5.65 4.13
N VAL A 70 -6.11 5.21 3.42
CA VAL A 70 -6.29 4.47 2.16
C VAL A 70 -6.73 3.05 2.47
N ARG A 71 -7.93 2.72 1.99
CA ARG A 71 -8.64 1.46 2.11
C ARG A 71 -8.70 0.81 0.74
N SER A 72 -8.85 -0.52 0.72
CA SER A 72 -9.06 -1.26 -0.52
C SER A 72 -10.33 -2.12 -0.44
N SER A 73 -11.07 -2.19 -1.53
CA SER A 73 -12.15 -3.16 -1.74
C SER A 73 -11.78 -4.07 -2.92
N LEU A 74 -12.00 -5.36 -2.74
CA LEU A 74 -11.80 -6.38 -3.77
C LEU A 74 -13.01 -7.30 -3.77
N VAL A 75 -13.64 -7.44 -4.93
CA VAL A 75 -14.77 -8.36 -5.13
C VAL A 75 -14.61 -9.10 -6.45
N CYS A 76 -15.04 -10.36 -6.50
CA CYS A 76 -14.93 -11.16 -7.70
C CYS A 76 -15.96 -10.75 -8.76
N GLU A 77 -15.74 -11.11 -10.02
CA GLU A 77 -16.73 -10.90 -11.08
C GLU A 77 -18.09 -11.53 -10.69
N HIS A 78 -19.15 -10.74 -10.88
CA HIS A 78 -20.55 -10.93 -10.42
C HIS A 78 -20.86 -10.57 -8.97
N GLU A 79 -19.89 -10.12 -8.18
CA GLU A 79 -20.12 -9.59 -6.84
C GLU A 79 -20.26 -8.06 -6.83
N THR A 80 -20.82 -7.51 -5.76
CA THR A 80 -21.00 -6.07 -5.59
C THR A 80 -20.04 -5.54 -4.53
N SER A 81 -19.20 -4.58 -4.91
CA SER A 81 -18.37 -3.83 -3.97
C SER A 81 -19.22 -2.75 -3.31
N ALA A 82 -19.21 -2.68 -1.99
CA ALA A 82 -19.87 -1.63 -1.21
C ALA A 82 -18.83 -0.85 -0.41
N LEU A 83 -18.67 0.44 -0.75
CA LEU A 83 -17.76 1.35 -0.06
C LEU A 83 -18.55 2.19 0.93
N ASN A 84 -18.01 2.37 2.13
CA ASN A 84 -18.63 3.17 3.18
C ASN A 84 -17.58 3.98 3.94
N CYS A 85 -17.93 5.22 4.26
CA CYS A 85 -17.18 6.12 5.10
C CYS A 85 -18.01 6.57 6.31
N ASP A 86 -17.33 6.91 7.40
CA ASP A 86 -17.96 7.35 8.64
C ASP A 86 -18.58 8.75 8.48
N ASP A 87 -19.47 9.13 9.40
CA ASP A 87 -20.11 10.44 9.39
C ASP A 87 -19.08 11.59 9.37
N GLY A 88 -19.37 12.61 8.56
CA GLY A 88 -18.46 13.74 8.36
C GLY A 88 -17.37 13.52 7.29
N THR A 89 -17.24 12.31 6.75
CA THR A 89 -16.29 11.99 5.67
C THR A 89 -16.98 11.54 4.38
N VAL A 90 -16.24 11.57 3.27
CA VAL A 90 -16.67 11.16 1.93
C VAL A 90 -15.59 10.33 1.24
N ILE A 91 -16.03 9.48 0.32
CA ILE A 91 -15.16 8.62 -0.47
C ILE A 91 -14.35 9.45 -1.46
N ARG A 92 -13.04 9.22 -1.47
CA ARG A 92 -12.10 9.70 -2.49
C ARG A 92 -11.44 8.50 -3.16
N ILE A 93 -11.67 8.31 -4.44
CA ILE A 93 -11.13 7.19 -5.23
C ILE A 93 -9.69 7.53 -5.65
N HIS A 94 -8.77 6.57 -5.45
CA HIS A 94 -7.38 6.69 -5.87
C HIS A 94 -7.10 5.89 -7.14
N SER A 95 -7.55 4.65 -7.19
CA SER A 95 -7.37 3.77 -8.34
C SER A 95 -8.45 2.71 -8.40
N ALA A 96 -8.89 2.31 -9.59
CA ALA A 96 -9.77 1.15 -9.76
C ALA A 96 -9.39 0.32 -10.99
N ASN A 97 -9.56 -1.00 -10.90
CA ASN A 97 -9.40 -1.91 -12.02
C ASN A 97 -10.44 -3.03 -11.96
N TYR A 98 -11.23 -3.18 -13.02
CA TYR A 98 -11.97 -4.41 -13.32
C TYR A 98 -11.16 -5.22 -14.33
N GLY A 99 -10.66 -6.39 -13.91
CA GLY A 99 -9.72 -7.17 -14.72
C GLY A 99 -9.07 -8.29 -13.92
N ARG A 100 -7.81 -8.60 -14.22
CA ARG A 100 -7.00 -9.58 -13.49
C ARG A 100 -5.52 -9.20 -13.56
N THR A 101 -4.90 -9.09 -12.40
CA THR A 101 -3.49 -8.72 -12.19
C THR A 101 -2.64 -9.86 -11.59
N ASP A 102 -3.28 -10.92 -11.10
CA ASP A 102 -2.61 -12.12 -10.58
C ASP A 102 -3.49 -13.39 -10.75
N SER A 103 -2.88 -14.56 -10.61
CA SER A 103 -3.55 -15.86 -10.82
C SER A 103 -4.22 -16.44 -9.57
N SER A 104 -4.02 -15.82 -8.40
CA SER A 104 -4.44 -16.35 -7.10
C SER A 104 -5.73 -15.72 -6.58
N THR A 105 -5.95 -14.44 -6.87
CA THR A 105 -7.15 -13.69 -6.50
C THR A 105 -8.37 -14.25 -7.23
N CYS A 106 -9.47 -14.47 -6.49
CA CYS A 106 -10.73 -14.99 -7.05
C CYS A 106 -10.55 -16.28 -7.87
N SER A 107 -9.68 -17.20 -7.40
CA SER A 107 -9.28 -18.42 -8.14
C SER A 107 -10.03 -19.68 -7.74
N THR A 108 -10.70 -19.68 -6.58
CA THR A 108 -11.37 -20.87 -6.04
C THR A 108 -12.38 -21.46 -7.01
N GLY A 109 -12.20 -22.74 -7.37
CA GLY A 109 -13.10 -23.47 -8.27
C GLY A 109 -13.02 -23.04 -9.74
N ARG A 110 -12.00 -22.24 -10.13
CA ARG A 110 -11.85 -21.74 -11.51
C ARG A 110 -10.84 -22.57 -12.30
N PRO A 111 -11.10 -22.87 -13.59
CA PRO A 111 -10.13 -23.51 -14.47
C PRO A 111 -8.87 -22.64 -14.66
N ALA A 112 -7.70 -23.27 -14.78
CA ALA A 112 -6.43 -22.56 -14.98
C ALA A 112 -6.44 -21.62 -16.20
N SER A 113 -7.18 -21.97 -17.26
CA SER A 113 -7.33 -21.13 -18.46
C SER A 113 -7.98 -19.77 -18.16
N GLN A 114 -8.88 -19.69 -17.17
CA GLN A 114 -9.53 -18.44 -16.77
C GLN A 114 -8.65 -17.56 -15.86
N LEU A 115 -7.53 -18.10 -15.36
CA LEU A 115 -6.62 -17.45 -14.40
C LEU A 115 -5.26 -17.07 -15.01
N ALA A 116 -4.95 -17.57 -16.21
CA ALA A 116 -3.64 -17.44 -16.84
C ALA A 116 -3.31 -16.01 -17.28
N LYS A 117 -4.31 -15.22 -17.70
CA LYS A 117 -4.10 -13.85 -18.16
C LYS A 117 -4.12 -12.87 -16.98
N THR A 118 -2.95 -12.39 -16.58
CA THR A 118 -2.75 -11.49 -15.42
C THR A 118 -2.37 -10.06 -15.81
N ASP A 119 -2.47 -9.72 -17.09
CA ASP A 119 -2.24 -8.38 -17.64
C ASP A 119 -3.56 -7.80 -18.17
N CYS A 120 -4.66 -8.00 -17.43
CA CYS A 120 -5.99 -7.59 -17.85
C CYS A 120 -6.48 -6.35 -17.08
N TYR A 121 -6.74 -5.27 -17.83
CA TYR A 121 -7.15 -3.98 -17.30
C TYR A 121 -8.28 -3.37 -18.14
N ALA A 122 -9.41 -3.04 -17.52
CA ALA A 122 -10.45 -2.25 -18.19
C ALA A 122 -10.14 -0.75 -18.09
N LEU A 123 -9.98 -0.10 -19.25
CA LEU A 123 -9.59 1.32 -19.37
C LEU A 123 -10.59 2.29 -18.72
N ASN A 124 -11.86 1.92 -18.64
CA ASN A 124 -12.93 2.73 -18.06
C ASN A 124 -13.13 2.50 -16.55
N SER A 125 -12.40 1.58 -15.92
CA SER A 125 -12.58 1.21 -14.51
C SER A 125 -12.53 2.42 -13.58
N GLN A 126 -11.51 3.26 -13.76
CA GLN A 126 -11.33 4.48 -12.98
C GLN A 126 -12.52 5.42 -13.11
N THR A 127 -12.92 5.72 -14.34
CA THR A 127 -14.02 6.66 -14.62
C THR A 127 -15.34 6.16 -14.05
N VAL A 128 -15.67 4.88 -14.25
CA VAL A 128 -16.92 4.30 -13.76
C VAL A 128 -17.00 4.35 -12.22
N VAL A 129 -15.93 3.95 -11.53
CA VAL A 129 -15.90 3.96 -10.06
C VAL A 129 -15.90 5.38 -9.50
N THR A 130 -15.10 6.29 -10.07
CA THR A 130 -15.09 7.71 -9.66
C THR A 130 -16.48 8.33 -9.84
N SER A 131 -17.12 8.18 -11.00
CA SER A 131 -18.48 8.69 -11.22
C SER A 131 -19.52 8.06 -10.29
N GLY A 132 -19.33 6.79 -9.91
CA GLY A 132 -20.24 6.07 -9.02
C GLY A 132 -20.09 6.44 -7.54
N CYS A 133 -18.88 6.80 -7.08
CA CYS A 133 -18.53 6.81 -5.66
C CYS A 133 -17.90 8.10 -5.13
N GLU A 134 -17.20 8.89 -5.96
CA GLU A 134 -16.46 10.07 -5.50
C GLU A 134 -17.40 11.07 -4.79
N GLY A 135 -16.98 11.56 -3.63
CA GLY A 135 -17.71 12.55 -2.85
C GLY A 135 -18.95 12.01 -2.12
N LYS A 136 -19.27 10.73 -2.24
CA LYS A 136 -20.40 10.11 -1.51
C LYS A 136 -19.95 9.53 -0.16
N LYS A 137 -20.87 9.44 0.80
CA LYS A 137 -20.62 8.71 2.06
C LYS A 137 -20.53 7.20 1.82
N SER A 138 -21.40 6.70 0.93
CA SER A 138 -21.47 5.29 0.55
C SER A 138 -21.78 5.13 -0.93
N CYS A 139 -21.35 4.03 -1.52
CA CYS A 139 -21.69 3.64 -2.89
C CYS A 139 -21.63 2.11 -3.05
N SER A 140 -22.28 1.60 -4.08
CA SER A 140 -22.19 0.19 -4.48
C SER A 140 -21.93 0.07 -5.97
N ILE A 141 -21.00 -0.80 -6.36
CA ILE A 141 -20.60 -1.04 -7.75
C ILE A 141 -20.62 -2.55 -8.03
N LEU A 142 -21.39 -2.97 -9.04
CA LEU A 142 -21.41 -4.35 -9.51
C LEU A 142 -20.18 -4.63 -10.39
N ALA A 143 -19.41 -5.65 -10.04
CA ALA A 143 -18.25 -6.09 -10.82
C ALA A 143 -18.71 -6.97 -12.00
N SER A 144 -19.17 -6.34 -13.08
CA SER A 144 -19.67 -7.06 -14.26
C SER A 144 -19.27 -6.42 -15.59
N ASN A 145 -19.29 -7.23 -16.64
CA ASN A 145 -19.08 -6.77 -18.02
C ASN A 145 -20.14 -5.75 -18.47
N SER A 146 -21.34 -5.75 -17.91
CA SER A 146 -22.36 -4.74 -18.22
C SER A 146 -22.03 -3.34 -17.68
N VAL A 147 -21.20 -3.26 -16.63
CA VAL A 147 -20.76 -2.01 -16.01
C VAL A 147 -19.44 -1.53 -16.61
N PHE A 148 -18.49 -2.45 -16.82
CA PHE A 148 -17.12 -2.12 -17.20
C PHE A 148 -16.74 -2.51 -18.63
N SER A 149 -17.63 -3.13 -19.41
CA SER A 149 -17.27 -3.91 -20.63
C SER A 149 -16.38 -5.12 -20.30
N ASP A 150 -16.01 -5.91 -21.30
CA ASP A 150 -15.11 -7.06 -21.11
C ASP A 150 -13.69 -6.77 -21.66
N PRO A 151 -12.71 -6.47 -20.79
CA PRO A 151 -11.33 -6.20 -21.21
C PRO A 151 -10.55 -7.45 -21.65
N CYS A 152 -10.99 -8.65 -21.25
CA CYS A 152 -10.26 -9.89 -21.52
C CYS A 152 -11.21 -11.09 -21.52
N VAL A 153 -11.93 -11.26 -22.63
CA VAL A 153 -12.88 -12.36 -22.84
C VAL A 153 -12.25 -13.71 -22.49
N GLY A 154 -12.98 -14.52 -21.72
CA GLY A 154 -12.53 -15.85 -21.26
C GLY A 154 -11.66 -15.84 -20.01
N THR A 155 -11.29 -14.66 -19.48
CA THR A 155 -10.62 -14.52 -18.19
C THR A 155 -11.64 -14.16 -17.12
N PHE A 156 -11.61 -14.86 -15.98
CA PHE A 156 -12.45 -14.53 -14.84
C PHE A 156 -11.84 -13.34 -14.10
N LYS A 157 -12.59 -12.26 -13.92
CA LYS A 157 -12.07 -10.98 -13.44
C LYS A 157 -12.40 -10.74 -11.97
N TYR A 158 -11.90 -9.63 -11.45
CA TYR A 158 -12.29 -9.05 -10.18
C TYR A 158 -12.21 -7.53 -10.28
N LEU A 159 -12.98 -6.85 -9.43
CA LEU A 159 -12.93 -5.41 -9.25
C LEU A 159 -12.08 -5.10 -8.03
N TYR A 160 -10.97 -4.40 -8.23
CA TYR A 160 -10.16 -3.80 -7.18
C TYR A 160 -10.40 -2.28 -7.15
N ILE A 161 -10.61 -1.71 -5.96
CA ILE A 161 -10.76 -0.28 -5.73
C ILE A 161 -9.87 0.13 -4.56
N SER A 162 -9.01 1.12 -4.76
CA SER A 162 -8.29 1.84 -3.71
C SER A 162 -8.96 3.20 -3.50
N TYR A 163 -9.30 3.53 -2.27
CA TYR A 163 -10.02 4.75 -1.90
C TYR A 163 -9.67 5.21 -0.49
N SER A 164 -9.99 6.44 -0.14
CA SER A 164 -9.92 6.93 1.23
C SER A 164 -11.22 7.60 1.66
N CYS A 165 -11.39 7.75 2.98
CA CYS A 165 -12.45 8.56 3.55
C CYS A 165 -11.85 9.89 3.98
N VAL A 166 -12.19 10.97 3.28
CA VAL A 166 -11.68 12.32 3.56
C VAL A 166 -12.77 13.19 4.17
N SER A 167 -12.41 14.08 5.08
CA SER A 167 -13.37 15.05 5.64
C SER A 167 -14.04 15.83 4.52
N LYS A 168 -15.35 16.05 4.61
CA LYS A 168 -16.03 16.98 3.70
C LYS A 168 -15.35 18.34 3.82
N CYS A 169 -14.88 18.90 2.71
CA CYS A 169 -14.49 20.31 2.68
C CYS A 169 -15.70 21.13 3.13
N LYS A 170 -15.61 21.74 4.30
CA LYS A 170 -16.56 22.79 4.70
C LYS A 170 -16.15 24.03 3.92
N CYS A 171 -17.01 24.50 3.03
CA CYS A 171 -16.94 25.89 2.63
C CYS A 171 -17.43 26.68 3.85
N ASP A 172 -16.51 27.31 4.59
CA ASP A 172 -16.89 28.26 5.62
C ASP A 172 -17.49 29.48 4.92
N TYR A 173 -18.82 29.53 4.80
CA TYR A 173 -19.52 30.77 4.55
C TYR A 173 -19.38 31.63 5.81
N THR A 174 -18.52 32.63 5.75
CA THR A 174 -18.56 33.75 6.68
C THR A 174 -19.62 34.72 6.17
N GLU A 175 -20.86 34.61 6.66
CA GLU A 175 -21.79 35.74 6.58
C GLU A 175 -21.35 36.78 7.62
N GLN A 176 -21.16 38.02 7.15
CA GLN A 176 -20.93 39.22 7.96
C GLN A 176 -22.24 39.72 8.57
#